data_AF-A0A160MDN7-F1
#
_entry.id   AF-A0A160MDN7-F1
#
_cell.length_a   1.000
_cell.length_b   1.000
_cell.length_c   1.000
_cell.angle_alpha   90.00
_cell.angle_beta   90.00
_cell.angle_gamma   90.00
#
_symmetry.space_group_name_H-M   'P 1'
#
loop_
_entity.id
_entity.type
_entity.pdbx_description
1 polymer ?
#
loop_
_entity_poly.entity_id
_entity_poly.type
_entity_poly.pdbx_seq_one_letter_code
_entity_poly.pdbx_strand_id
1 'polypeptide(L)'
;MPFEKCSSKYDLCHLFEKLPLLNLKQLITILTAVDSLLLAAILNYQPIKGEVKMKNKVVELDVREDIKNKLEPFQKIMSAVSGLDAEDVFILHAPFKPIPLFGVLKAKGFEYKTEEIDKKHWKVIFTKSGESK
;
A
#
# COMPACT_ATOMS: atom_id res chain seq x y z
N MET A 1 28.09 -34.21 49.25
CA MET A 1 28.35 -34.99 48.01
C MET A 1 27.06 -35.74 47.69
N PRO A 2 26.60 -35.88 46.43
CA PRO A 2 27.27 -35.68 45.12
C PRO A 2 26.52 -34.63 44.24
N PHE A 3 26.89 -34.23 43.03
CA PHE A 3 28.13 -34.04 42.26
C PHE A 3 27.68 -33.49 40.88
N GLU A 4 28.47 -32.58 40.29
CA GLU A 4 28.73 -32.44 38.82
C GLU A 4 27.54 -32.27 37.84
N LYS A 5 27.49 -31.32 36.89
CA LYS A 5 28.52 -30.74 36.02
C LYS A 5 27.97 -29.42 35.46
N CYS A 6 28.65 -28.30 35.68
CA CYS A 6 28.53 -27.17 34.77
C CYS A 6 29.60 -27.37 33.69
N SER A 7 29.19 -27.91 32.55
CA SER A 7 30.06 -28.17 31.42
C SER A 7 30.45 -26.86 30.76
N SER A 8 31.75 -26.56 30.86
CA SER A 8 32.60 -25.90 29.88
C SER A 8 31.91 -25.30 28.64
N LYS A 9 31.98 -23.97 28.50
CA LYS A 9 32.44 -23.34 27.24
C LYS A 9 32.63 -21.83 27.22
N TYR A 10 32.26 -21.08 28.25
CA TYR A 10 32.38 -19.61 28.20
C TYR A 10 33.16 -19.10 29.40
N ASP A 11 34.47 -19.32 29.32
CA ASP A 11 35.45 -18.56 30.11
C ASP A 11 35.39 -17.10 29.63
N LEU A 12 34.47 -16.34 30.21
CA LEU A 12 34.30 -14.91 29.93
C LEU A 12 35.17 -14.04 30.83
N CYS A 13 36.20 -14.62 31.46
CA CYS A 13 37.15 -13.88 32.30
C CYS A 13 38.30 -13.26 31.51
N HIS A 14 38.45 -13.54 30.21
CA HIS A 14 39.67 -13.18 29.46
C HIS A 14 39.55 -12.06 28.42
N LEU A 15 38.37 -11.43 28.23
CA LEU A 15 38.15 -10.52 27.09
C LEU A 15 38.06 -9.02 27.42
N PHE A 16 38.72 -8.56 28.49
CA PHE A 16 38.74 -7.12 28.82
C PHE A 16 40.14 -6.52 29.07
N GLU A 17 41.21 -7.17 28.60
CA GLU A 17 42.59 -6.69 28.83
C GLU A 17 43.35 -6.31 27.54
N LYS A 18 42.67 -5.84 26.49
CA LYS A 18 43.34 -5.15 25.37
C LYS A 18 42.47 -4.07 24.76
N LEU A 19 42.20 -3.00 25.51
CA LEU A 19 41.81 -1.72 24.92
C LEU A 19 43.04 -0.80 24.93
N PRO A 20 43.67 -0.54 23.76
CA PRO A 20 44.76 0.41 23.69
C PRO A 20 44.26 1.79 24.11
N LEU A 21 44.98 2.43 25.02
CA LEU A 21 44.75 3.81 25.42
C LEU A 21 44.96 4.72 24.21
N LEU A 22 43.88 4.98 23.48
CA LEU A 22 43.87 5.90 22.34
C LEU A 22 44.16 7.31 22.84
N ASN A 23 45.19 7.94 22.26
CA ASN A 23 45.55 9.32 22.53
C ASN A 23 44.41 10.28 22.09
N LEU A 24 44.23 11.40 22.81
CA LEU A 24 43.15 12.39 22.57
C LEU A 24 43.04 12.83 21.09
N LYS A 25 44.17 12.87 20.36
CA LYS A 25 44.18 13.15 18.91
C LYS A 25 43.48 12.07 18.07
N GLN A 26 43.61 10.79 18.43
CA GLN A 26 42.92 9.70 17.75
C GLN A 26 41.43 9.68 18.11
N LEU A 27 41.06 10.06 19.34
CA LEU A 27 39.66 10.13 19.78
C LEU A 27 38.88 11.20 19.00
N ILE A 28 39.50 12.35 18.73
CA ILE A 28 38.90 13.43 17.92
C ILE A 28 38.70 12.98 16.47
N THR A 29 39.68 12.30 15.87
CA THR A 29 39.56 11.79 14.49
C THR A 29 38.40 10.80 14.36
N ILE A 30 38.24 9.88 15.31
CA ILE A 30 37.14 8.90 15.30
C ILE A 30 35.79 9.60 15.45
N LEU A 31 35.71 10.61 16.33
CA LEU A 31 34.48 11.38 16.54
C LEU A 31 34.06 12.17 15.29
N THR A 32 35.01 12.74 14.54
CA THR A 32 34.70 13.43 13.27
C THR A 32 34.32 12.47 12.14
N ALA A 33 34.86 11.24 12.16
CA ALA A 33 34.57 10.23 11.14
C ALA A 33 33.15 9.65 11.28
N VAL A 34 32.67 9.43 12.52
CA VAL A 34 31.29 8.98 12.76
C VAL A 34 30.26 10.05 12.38
N ASP A 35 30.59 11.34 12.56
CA ASP A 35 29.71 12.45 12.19
C ASP A 35 29.52 12.55 10.66
N SER A 36 30.61 12.44 9.89
CA SER A 36 30.55 12.44 8.42
C SER A 36 29.79 11.24 7.86
N LEU A 37 29.94 10.05 8.46
CA LEU A 37 29.22 8.85 8.03
C LEU A 37 27.72 8.93 8.37
N LEU A 38 27.39 9.52 9.52
CA LEU A 38 26.01 9.75 9.95
C LEU A 38 25.31 10.76 9.03
N LEU A 39 26.00 11.85 8.67
CA LEU A 39 25.46 12.85 7.74
C LEU A 39 25.23 12.27 6.34
N ALA A 40 26.15 11.42 5.84
CA ALA A 40 25.98 10.73 4.56
C ALA A 40 24.82 9.73 4.58
N ALA A 41 24.59 9.02 5.69
CA ALA A 41 23.47 8.09 5.84
C ALA A 41 22.11 8.80 5.91
N ILE A 42 22.04 9.99 6.52
CA ILE A 42 20.82 10.81 6.55
C ILE A 42 20.54 11.43 5.17
N LEU A 43 21.55 11.93 4.46
CA LEU A 43 21.38 12.52 3.12
C LEU A 43 21.13 11.46 2.04
N ASN A 44 21.67 10.25 2.20
CA ASN A 44 21.40 9.08 1.33
C ASN A 44 20.33 8.16 1.93
N TYR A 45 19.48 8.70 2.81
CA TYR A 45 18.28 8.01 3.25
C TYR A 45 17.30 8.00 2.08
N GLN A 46 17.34 6.96 1.27
CA GLN A 46 16.23 6.65 0.38
C GLN A 46 15.10 6.09 1.27
N PRO A 47 13.97 6.80 1.41
CA PRO A 47 12.86 6.25 2.16
C PRO A 47 12.49 4.92 1.49
N ILE A 48 12.43 3.86 2.28
CA ILE A 48 11.66 2.67 1.95
C ILE A 48 10.33 3.14 1.37
N LYS A 49 10.20 3.04 0.05
CA LYS A 49 8.99 3.38 -0.70
C LYS A 49 7.97 2.28 -0.50
N GLY A 50 7.68 1.97 0.76
CA GLY A 50 6.48 1.29 1.16
C GLY A 50 5.37 2.30 1.00
N GLU A 51 4.84 2.39 -0.21
CA GLU A 51 3.54 2.99 -0.45
C GLU A 51 2.50 2.18 0.33
N VAL A 52 2.28 2.54 1.60
CA VAL A 52 1.04 2.20 2.28
C VAL A 52 -0.03 3.02 1.55
N LYS A 53 -0.66 2.39 0.55
CA LYS A 53 -1.72 2.98 -0.27
C LYS A 53 -3.02 3.03 0.54
N MET A 54 -3.02 3.72 1.68
CA MET A 54 -4.25 4.16 2.35
C MET A 54 -4.83 5.33 1.56
N LYS A 55 -5.32 5.05 0.37
CA LYS A 55 -6.12 5.98 -0.42
C LYS A 55 -7.17 5.16 -1.17
N ASN A 56 -8.27 4.83 -0.49
CA ASN A 56 -9.47 4.37 -1.18
C ASN A 56 -9.85 5.47 -2.18
N LYS A 57 -9.58 5.22 -3.45
CA LYS A 57 -9.86 6.18 -4.50
C LYS A 57 -11.32 6.03 -4.88
N VAL A 58 -12.07 7.12 -4.77
CA VAL A 58 -13.43 7.18 -5.31
C VAL A 58 -13.33 7.64 -6.76
N VAL A 59 -13.71 6.78 -7.69
CA VAL A 59 -13.75 7.08 -9.12
C VAL A 59 -15.21 7.23 -9.53
N GLU A 60 -15.60 8.45 -9.88
CA GLU A 60 -16.94 8.75 -10.38
C GLU A 60 -16.94 8.83 -11.90
N LEU A 61 -17.94 8.21 -12.54
CA LEU A 61 -18.14 8.25 -13.98
C LEU A 61 -19.61 8.49 -14.31
N ASP A 62 -19.87 9.55 -15.06
CA ASP A 62 -21.20 9.81 -15.62
C ASP A 62 -21.23 9.38 -17.09
N VAL A 63 -22.22 8.54 -17.43
CA VAL A 63 -22.42 8.04 -18.80
C VAL A 63 -23.72 8.54 -19.42
N ARG A 64 -24.44 9.47 -18.76
CA ARG A 64 -25.69 10.03 -19.29
C ARG A 64 -25.44 10.84 -20.56
N GLU A 65 -24.34 11.59 -20.59
CA GLU A 65 -23.92 12.35 -21.77
C GLU A 65 -23.44 11.43 -22.90
N ASP A 66 -22.70 10.38 -22.58
CA ASP A 66 -22.22 9.40 -23.56
C ASP A 66 -23.42 8.74 -24.28
N ILE A 67 -24.45 8.31 -23.53
CA ILE A 67 -25.69 7.74 -24.10
C ILE A 67 -26.46 8.77 -24.95
N LYS A 68 -26.53 10.04 -24.49
CA LYS A 68 -27.20 11.11 -25.24
C LYS A 68 -26.53 11.37 -26.59
N ASN A 69 -25.21 11.26 -26.64
CA ASN A 69 -24.39 11.44 -27.84
C ASN A 69 -24.23 10.17 -28.69
N LYS A 70 -24.93 9.07 -28.36
CA LYS A 70 -24.80 7.73 -29.01
C LYS A 70 -23.37 7.17 -28.96
N LEU A 71 -22.60 7.54 -27.96
CA LEU A 71 -21.27 6.98 -27.69
C LEU A 71 -21.41 5.68 -26.90
N GLU A 72 -20.38 4.82 -26.95
CA GLU A 72 -20.36 3.56 -26.21
C GLU A 72 -19.79 3.74 -24.80
N PRO A 73 -20.62 3.82 -23.74
CA PRO A 73 -20.12 4.01 -22.38
C PRO A 73 -19.47 2.75 -21.81
N PHE A 74 -19.77 1.58 -22.36
CA PHE A 74 -19.28 0.31 -21.84
C PHE A 74 -17.75 0.24 -21.82
N GLN A 75 -17.10 0.61 -22.92
CA GLN A 75 -15.64 0.61 -23.02
C GLN A 75 -15.00 1.56 -22.00
N LYS A 76 -15.60 2.75 -21.81
CA LYS A 76 -15.16 3.76 -20.84
C LYS A 76 -15.25 3.23 -19.40
N ILE A 77 -16.35 2.56 -19.06
CA ILE A 77 -16.54 1.92 -17.76
C ILE A 77 -15.49 0.82 -17.55
N MET A 78 -15.26 -0.05 -18.55
CA MET A 78 -14.30 -1.14 -18.45
C MET A 78 -12.86 -0.64 -18.29
N SER A 79 -12.52 0.47 -18.96
CA SER A 79 -11.23 1.14 -18.82
C SER A 79 -11.08 1.73 -17.40
N ALA A 80 -12.11 2.39 -16.88
CA ALA A 80 -12.11 2.92 -15.52
C ALA A 80 -11.97 1.81 -14.47
N VAL A 81 -12.74 0.71 -14.61
CA VAL A 81 -12.72 -0.43 -13.69
C VAL A 81 -11.40 -1.18 -13.71
N SER A 82 -10.74 -1.27 -14.86
CA SER A 82 -9.43 -1.93 -14.97
C SER A 82 -8.32 -1.19 -14.20
N GLY A 83 -8.50 0.11 -13.93
CA GLY A 83 -7.58 0.92 -13.15
C GLY A 83 -7.90 1.02 -11.66
N LEU A 84 -8.89 0.26 -11.16
CA LEU A 84 -9.29 0.27 -9.75
C LEU A 84 -8.54 -0.79 -8.95
N ASP A 85 -8.10 -0.41 -7.75
CA ASP A 85 -7.52 -1.32 -6.76
C ASP A 85 -8.60 -2.04 -5.93
N ALA A 86 -8.18 -2.96 -5.06
CA ALA A 86 -9.07 -3.74 -4.19
C ALA A 86 -9.87 -2.90 -3.19
N GLU A 87 -9.38 -1.72 -2.83
CA GLU A 87 -10.03 -0.84 -1.85
C GLU A 87 -10.76 0.35 -2.49
N ASP A 88 -10.76 0.44 -3.82
CA ASP A 88 -11.34 1.55 -4.54
C ASP A 88 -12.86 1.40 -4.68
N VAL A 89 -13.53 2.55 -4.76
CA VAL A 89 -14.98 2.65 -4.93
C VAL A 89 -15.27 3.31 -6.27
N PHE A 90 -16.12 2.68 -7.07
CA PHE A 90 -16.50 3.21 -8.38
C PHE A 90 -17.98 3.59 -8.42
N ILE A 91 -18.27 4.85 -8.69
CA ILE A 91 -19.62 5.39 -8.75
C ILE A 91 -19.97 5.65 -10.20
N LEU A 92 -21.02 5.01 -10.69
CA LEU A 92 -21.53 5.14 -12.05
C LEU A 92 -22.90 5.82 -12.05
N HIS A 93 -23.03 6.89 -12.82
CA HIS A 93 -24.30 7.54 -13.08
C HIS A 93 -24.81 7.19 -14.47
N ALA A 94 -25.97 6.53 -14.54
CA ALA A 94 -26.57 6.06 -15.79
C ALA A 94 -28.04 6.52 -15.90
N PRO A 95 -28.56 6.73 -17.12
CA PRO A 95 -29.95 7.12 -17.30
C PRO A 95 -30.96 5.97 -17.10
N PHE A 96 -30.48 4.72 -17.08
CA PHE A 96 -31.25 3.50 -16.85
C PHE A 96 -30.40 2.47 -16.11
N LYS A 97 -31.04 1.44 -15.56
CA LYS A 97 -30.38 0.37 -14.82
C LYS A 97 -29.50 -0.48 -15.76
N PRO A 98 -28.16 -0.52 -15.59
CA PRO A 98 -27.27 -1.25 -16.48
C PRO A 98 -27.21 -2.75 -16.12
N ILE A 99 -28.33 -3.45 -16.31
CA ILE A 99 -28.49 -4.90 -16.03
C ILE A 99 -27.34 -5.76 -16.62
N PRO A 100 -26.95 -5.62 -17.90
CA PRO A 100 -25.87 -6.45 -18.45
C PRO A 100 -24.50 -6.18 -17.82
N LEU A 101 -24.26 -4.98 -17.30
CA LEU A 101 -22.98 -4.60 -16.70
C LEU A 101 -22.76 -5.30 -15.35
N PHE A 102 -23.83 -5.53 -14.60
CA PHE A 102 -23.76 -6.19 -13.29
C PHE A 102 -23.20 -7.61 -13.38
N GLY A 103 -23.58 -8.36 -14.42
CA GLY A 103 -23.06 -9.71 -14.62
C GLY A 103 -21.55 -9.73 -14.87
N VAL A 104 -21.07 -8.80 -15.70
CA VAL A 104 -19.65 -8.66 -16.04
C VAL A 104 -18.83 -8.27 -14.82
N LEU A 105 -19.30 -7.30 -14.03
CA LEU A 105 -18.58 -6.82 -12.84
C LEU A 105 -18.62 -7.82 -11.70
N LYS A 106 -19.73 -8.54 -11.53
CA LYS A 106 -19.82 -9.66 -10.58
C LYS A 106 -18.84 -10.78 -10.91
N ALA A 107 -18.68 -11.12 -12.19
CA ALA A 107 -17.69 -12.10 -12.64
C ALA A 107 -16.23 -11.65 -12.40
N LYS A 108 -16.00 -10.35 -12.25
CA LYS A 108 -14.69 -9.76 -11.89
C LYS A 108 -14.47 -9.63 -10.38
N GLY A 109 -15.38 -10.12 -9.54
CA GLY A 109 -15.27 -10.03 -8.08
C GLY A 109 -15.68 -8.66 -7.51
N PHE A 110 -16.50 -7.90 -8.24
CA PHE A 110 -17.07 -6.65 -7.73
C PHE A 110 -18.47 -6.87 -7.20
N GLU A 111 -18.74 -6.31 -6.03
CA GLU A 111 -20.07 -6.05 -5.52
C GLU A 111 -20.61 -4.73 -6.05
N TYR A 112 -21.93 -4.63 -6.12
CA TYR A 112 -22.60 -3.43 -6.58
C TYR A 112 -23.83 -3.13 -5.72
N LYS A 113 -24.07 -1.84 -5.51
CA LYS A 113 -25.25 -1.30 -4.87
C LYS A 113 -25.90 -0.29 -5.80
N THR A 114 -27.16 -0.48 -6.13
CA THR A 114 -27.91 0.43 -7.01
C THR A 114 -28.85 1.29 -6.19
N GLU A 115 -28.87 2.58 -6.47
CA GLU A 115 -29.77 3.57 -5.89
C GLU A 115 -30.46 4.32 -7.03
N GLU A 116 -31.80 4.36 -7.00
CA GLU A 116 -32.60 5.15 -7.93
C GLU A 116 -32.70 6.57 -7.36
N ILE A 117 -32.11 7.55 -8.05
CA ILE A 117 -32.17 8.95 -7.64
C ILE A 117 -33.37 9.64 -8.30
N ASP A 118 -33.66 9.29 -9.56
CA ASP A 118 -34.78 9.82 -10.33
C ASP A 118 -35.20 8.81 -11.44
N LYS A 119 -36.34 9.05 -12.10
CA LYS A 119 -36.87 8.18 -13.18
C LYS A 119 -35.89 7.97 -14.34
N LYS A 120 -34.99 8.92 -14.56
CA LYS A 120 -33.93 8.86 -15.59
C LYS A 120 -32.53 9.01 -14.98
N HIS A 121 -32.37 8.71 -13.70
CA HIS A 121 -31.08 8.83 -13.01
C HIS A 121 -30.89 7.70 -12.01
N TRP A 122 -30.00 6.80 -12.38
CA TRP A 122 -29.54 5.71 -11.54
C TRP A 122 -28.12 5.98 -11.08
N LYS A 123 -27.87 5.77 -9.80
CA LYS A 123 -26.54 5.75 -9.21
C LYS A 123 -26.19 4.31 -8.89
N VAL A 124 -25.05 3.84 -9.37
CA VAL A 124 -24.54 2.51 -9.05
C VAL A 124 -23.18 2.64 -8.40
N ILE A 125 -23.03 2.08 -7.22
CA ILE A 125 -21.79 2.07 -6.46
C ILE A 125 -21.22 0.67 -6.57
N PHE A 126 -20.01 0.56 -7.08
CA PHE A 126 -19.26 -0.68 -7.21
C PHE A 126 -18.12 -0.68 -6.20
N THR A 127 -17.98 -1.79 -5.49
CA THR A 127 -16.93 -2.02 -4.51
C THR A 127 -16.29 -3.36 -4.81
N LYS A 128 -14.97 -3.43 -4.86
CA LYS A 128 -14.31 -4.72 -5.05
C LYS A 128 -14.45 -5.51 -3.74
N SER A 129 -15.07 -6.68 -3.81
CA SER A 129 -15.11 -7.58 -2.67
C SER A 129 -13.70 -8.12 -2.52
N GLY A 130 -12.99 -7.67 -1.48
CA GLY A 130 -11.72 -8.27 -1.11
C GLY A 130 -11.97 -9.74 -0.78
N GLU A 131 -11.84 -10.62 -1.77
CA GLU A 131 -11.76 -12.06 -1.53
C GLU A 131 -10.49 -12.29 -0.73
N SER A 132 -10.60 -12.18 0.59
CA SER A 132 -9.69 -12.80 1.54
C SER A 132 -9.89 -14.30 1.37
N LYS A 133 -9.11 -14.93 0.50
CA LYS A 133 -9.05 -16.38 0.40
C LYS A 133 -7.62 -16.86 0.40
#